data_AF-A0A352XNF7-F1
#
_entry.id   AF-A0A352XNF7-F1
#
_cell.length_a   1.000
_cell.length_b   1.000
_cell.length_c   1.000
_cell.angle_alpha   90.00
_cell.angle_beta   90.00
_cell.angle_gamma   90.00
#
_symmetry.space_group_name_H-M   'P 1'
#
loop_
_entity.id
_entity.type
_entity.pdbx_description
1 polymer ?
#
loop_
_entity_poly.entity_id
_entity_poly.type
_entity_poly.pdbx_seq_one_letter_code
_entity_poly.pdbx_strand_id
1 'polypeptide(L)'
;SAQERLDFVGDRVIEWDVINHPVAWSGADLLTKNPGLMRIDREVFSLALKKTKLPMFINEDQIFRPGREQDETYNYIVGLQAEKFPVAGLGNQAHFDESFLPSPQEMLDVTDRFAKIVPTQVITEFDVTTTADEELAADFTRDTMIACFSHPAYHGFILWGFWEGIHWKPEAASWNKDWSIRKRGEVLRDLIQREWHTNVTVKTDAEGYATWRGFPGYYTVQSGNTSLHKLRVGLEKNR
;
A
#
# COMPACT_ATOMS: atom_id res chain seq x y z
N SER A 1 -23.47 -3.50 13.04
CA SER A 1 -22.88 -2.25 13.56
C SER A 1 -21.37 -2.23 13.29
N ALA A 2 -20.68 -1.09 13.42
CA ALA A 2 -19.21 -1.06 13.34
C ALA A 2 -18.56 -1.99 14.38
N GLN A 3 -19.20 -2.09 15.54
CA GLN A 3 -18.82 -3.00 16.63
C GLN A 3 -18.73 -4.46 16.19
N GLU A 4 -19.80 -5.00 15.59
CA GLU A 4 -19.85 -6.40 15.17
C GLU A 4 -18.79 -6.73 14.11
N ARG A 5 -18.47 -5.78 13.22
CA ARG A 5 -17.44 -5.95 12.19
C ARG A 5 -16.05 -6.02 12.79
N LEU A 6 -15.74 -5.12 13.74
CA LEU A 6 -14.46 -5.13 14.44
C LEU A 6 -14.27 -6.41 15.25
N ASP A 7 -15.31 -6.86 15.96
CA ASP A 7 -15.28 -8.11 16.74
C ASP A 7 -15.16 -9.34 15.82
N PHE A 8 -15.86 -9.34 14.69
CA PHE A 8 -15.77 -10.43 13.71
C PHE A 8 -14.37 -10.55 13.14
N VAL A 9 -13.73 -9.45 12.74
CA VAL A 9 -12.41 -9.48 12.10
C VAL A 9 -11.31 -9.86 13.10
N GLY A 10 -11.28 -9.23 14.29
CA GLY A 10 -10.26 -9.48 15.30
C GLY A 10 -8.84 -9.36 14.73
N ASP A 11 -8.00 -10.37 14.97
CA ASP A 11 -6.59 -10.40 14.54
C ASP A 11 -6.38 -11.01 13.15
N ARG A 12 -7.42 -11.07 12.30
CA ARG A 12 -7.31 -11.58 10.91
C ARG A 12 -6.76 -10.55 9.92
N VAL A 13 -6.62 -9.30 10.34
CA VAL A 13 -6.03 -8.21 9.56
C VAL A 13 -4.84 -7.64 10.31
N ILE A 14 -3.95 -6.98 9.59
CA ILE A 14 -2.73 -6.38 10.16
C ILE A 14 -2.86 -4.87 10.35
N GLU A 15 -3.88 -4.25 9.76
CA GLU A 15 -4.18 -2.82 9.82
C GLU A 15 -5.64 -2.56 9.42
N TRP A 16 -6.09 -1.33 9.64
CA TRP A 16 -7.42 -0.86 9.28
C TRP A 16 -7.36 0.49 8.58
N ASP A 17 -7.99 0.59 7.41
CA ASP A 17 -8.43 1.86 6.85
C ASP A 17 -9.63 2.36 7.65
N VAL A 18 -9.34 3.02 8.79
CA VAL A 18 -10.37 3.39 9.76
C VAL A 18 -11.30 4.48 9.21
N ILE A 19 -10.76 5.33 8.34
CA ILE A 19 -11.49 6.38 7.63
C ILE A 19 -11.08 6.31 6.16
N ASN A 20 -12.08 6.21 5.28
CA ASN A 20 -11.91 6.12 3.84
C ASN A 20 -12.55 7.33 3.16
N HIS A 21 -11.85 7.96 2.21
CA HIS A 21 -12.29 9.17 1.49
C HIS A 21 -12.78 10.33 2.38
N PRO A 22 -12.00 10.80 3.37
CA PRO A 22 -12.38 11.97 4.16
C PRO A 22 -12.38 13.29 3.35
N VAL A 23 -11.70 13.35 2.19
CA VAL A 23 -11.42 14.57 1.42
C VAL A 23 -11.89 14.47 -0.03
N ALA A 24 -11.62 13.35 -0.70
CA ALA A 24 -11.96 13.18 -2.10
C ALA A 24 -13.40 12.70 -2.29
N TRP A 25 -13.93 12.98 -3.48
CA TRP A 25 -15.19 12.44 -3.98
C TRP A 25 -16.40 12.73 -3.07
N SER A 26 -17.48 11.96 -3.28
CA SER A 26 -18.69 12.06 -2.46
C SER A 26 -18.52 11.47 -1.05
N GLY A 27 -17.41 10.79 -0.76
CA GLY A 27 -17.09 10.30 0.60
C GLY A 27 -16.98 11.47 1.59
N ALA A 28 -16.33 12.56 1.18
CA ALA A 28 -16.16 13.76 1.98
C ALA A 28 -17.47 14.49 2.31
N ASP A 29 -18.53 14.27 1.51
CA ASP A 29 -19.84 14.90 1.75
C ASP A 29 -20.44 14.46 3.08
N LEU A 30 -20.12 13.25 3.56
CA LEU A 30 -20.54 12.77 4.87
C LEU A 30 -20.03 13.69 5.99
N LEU A 31 -18.80 14.17 5.86
CA LEU A 31 -18.11 15.00 6.86
C LEU A 31 -18.33 16.50 6.68
N THR A 32 -18.82 16.93 5.52
CA THR A 32 -18.93 18.37 5.18
C THR A 32 -20.36 18.86 4.93
N LYS A 33 -21.27 18.00 4.45
CA LYS A 33 -22.61 18.40 3.98
C LYS A 33 -23.77 17.85 4.81
N ASN A 34 -23.51 16.97 5.77
CA ASN A 34 -24.54 16.27 6.55
C ASN A 34 -24.55 16.67 8.04
N PRO A 35 -25.33 17.70 8.44
CA PRO A 35 -25.39 18.17 9.82
C PRO A 35 -25.54 17.03 10.83
N GLY A 36 -24.67 17.02 11.83
CA GLY A 36 -24.61 15.97 12.85
C GLY A 36 -23.61 14.84 12.56
N LEU A 37 -23.09 14.73 11.34
CA LEU A 37 -22.09 13.71 10.96
C LEU A 37 -20.66 14.26 10.80
N MET A 38 -20.45 15.55 11.05
CA MET A 38 -19.15 16.24 10.90
C MET A 38 -18.02 15.68 11.74
N ARG A 39 -18.34 14.83 12.73
CA ARG A 39 -17.38 14.21 13.65
C ARG A 39 -17.51 12.69 13.67
N ILE A 40 -18.28 12.11 12.74
CA ILE A 40 -18.53 10.66 12.72
C ILE A 40 -17.23 9.87 12.49
N ASP A 41 -16.29 10.45 11.75
CA ASP A 41 -14.93 9.94 11.58
C ASP A 41 -14.20 9.80 12.92
N ARG A 42 -14.25 10.83 13.78
CA ARG A 42 -13.65 10.81 15.13
C ARG A 42 -14.34 9.82 16.06
N GLU A 43 -15.66 9.68 15.93
CA GLU A 43 -16.44 8.70 16.69
C GLU A 43 -16.08 7.26 16.29
N VAL A 44 -16.01 6.98 14.98
CA VAL A 44 -15.62 5.68 14.43
C VAL A 44 -14.19 5.35 14.83
N PHE A 45 -13.25 6.30 14.71
CA PHE A 45 -11.86 6.11 15.12
C PHE A 45 -11.77 5.83 16.63
N SER A 46 -12.47 6.62 17.47
CA SER A 46 -12.52 6.40 18.92
C SER A 46 -13.06 5.02 19.30
N LEU A 47 -14.07 4.55 18.57
CA LEU A 47 -14.63 3.22 18.77
C LEU A 47 -13.62 2.12 18.38
N ALA A 48 -12.95 2.27 17.24
CA ALA A 48 -11.95 1.33 16.76
C ALA A 48 -10.79 1.17 17.77
N LEU A 49 -10.30 2.29 18.33
CA LEU A 49 -9.24 2.28 19.36
C LEU A 49 -9.64 1.58 20.67
N LYS A 50 -10.94 1.52 20.99
CA LYS A 50 -11.43 0.77 22.16
C LYS A 50 -11.49 -0.74 21.90
N LYS A 51 -11.37 -1.17 20.64
CA LYS A 51 -11.61 -2.56 20.22
C LYS A 51 -10.40 -3.28 19.69
N THR A 52 -9.45 -2.57 19.11
CA THR A 52 -8.22 -3.16 18.62
C THR A 52 -7.03 -2.24 18.86
N LYS A 53 -5.85 -2.85 18.93
CA LYS A 53 -4.55 -2.17 18.96
C LYS A 53 -3.88 -2.15 17.59
N LEU A 54 -4.55 -2.66 16.56
CA LEU A 54 -4.04 -2.67 15.20
C LEU A 54 -3.81 -1.24 14.69
N PRO A 55 -2.81 -1.05 13.82
CA PRO A 55 -2.56 0.21 13.11
C PRO A 55 -3.81 0.78 12.42
N MET A 56 -4.01 2.09 12.57
CA MET A 56 -5.13 2.83 12.00
C MET A 56 -4.64 3.74 10.88
N PHE A 57 -5.21 3.57 9.70
CA PHE A 57 -4.84 4.24 8.46
C PHE A 57 -5.96 5.14 8.00
N ILE A 58 -5.56 6.27 7.40
CA ILE A 58 -6.46 7.08 6.58
C ILE A 58 -6.24 6.63 5.15
N ASN A 59 -7.29 6.17 4.47
CA ASN A 59 -7.22 5.73 3.07
C ASN A 59 -7.88 6.77 2.18
N GLU A 60 -7.15 7.24 1.17
CA GLU A 60 -7.60 8.32 0.31
C GLU A 60 -7.02 8.20 -1.10
N ASP A 61 -7.70 8.80 -2.06
CA ASP A 61 -7.34 8.81 -3.47
C ASP A 61 -6.81 10.19 -3.92
N GLN A 62 -6.27 10.25 -5.13
CA GLN A 62 -5.68 11.45 -5.74
C GLN A 62 -4.47 12.02 -4.96
N ILE A 63 -3.87 11.23 -4.07
CA ILE A 63 -2.72 11.65 -3.26
C ILE A 63 -1.50 11.96 -4.12
N PHE A 64 -1.26 11.23 -5.21
CA PHE A 64 -0.13 11.50 -6.11
C PHE A 64 -0.40 12.62 -7.12
N ARG A 65 -1.63 13.13 -7.21
CA ARG A 65 -1.95 14.27 -8.07
C ARG A 65 -1.70 15.57 -7.28
N PRO A 66 -0.87 16.50 -7.79
CA PRO A 66 -0.73 17.81 -7.16
C PRO A 66 -2.08 18.52 -7.11
N GLY A 67 -2.47 19.02 -5.94
CA GLY A 67 -3.72 19.76 -5.80
C GLY A 67 -4.37 19.63 -4.44
N ARG A 68 -5.66 20.00 -4.42
CA ARG A 68 -6.48 20.13 -3.22
C ARG A 68 -6.52 18.84 -2.41
N GLU A 69 -6.75 17.70 -3.05
CA GLU A 69 -6.91 16.40 -2.39
C GLU A 69 -5.65 16.00 -1.62
N GLN A 70 -4.47 16.19 -2.22
CA GLN A 70 -3.18 15.95 -1.55
C GLN A 70 -3.00 16.88 -0.33
N ASP A 71 -3.25 18.18 -0.50
CA ASP A 71 -3.04 19.18 0.55
C ASP A 71 -4.03 19.04 1.71
N GLU A 72 -5.31 18.84 1.41
CA GLU A 72 -6.36 18.66 2.42
C GLU A 72 -6.21 17.33 3.16
N THR A 73 -5.76 16.26 2.50
CA THR A 73 -5.48 14.99 3.19
C THR A 73 -4.32 15.13 4.18
N TYR A 74 -3.26 15.83 3.77
CA TYR A 74 -2.13 16.14 4.67
C TYR A 74 -2.63 16.90 5.90
N ASN A 75 -3.42 17.96 5.70
CA ASN A 75 -3.98 18.77 6.78
C ASN A 75 -4.96 17.98 7.65
N TYR A 76 -5.75 17.08 7.06
CA TYR A 76 -6.68 16.23 7.77
C TYR A 76 -5.97 15.28 8.74
N ILE A 77 -4.88 14.64 8.31
CA ILE A 77 -4.05 13.78 9.16
C ILE A 77 -3.40 14.59 10.28
N VAL A 78 -2.84 15.76 9.98
CA VAL A 78 -2.27 16.66 10.99
C VAL A 78 -3.34 17.07 12.02
N GLY A 79 -4.56 17.34 11.57
CA GLY A 79 -5.70 17.65 12.45
C GLY A 79 -6.05 16.48 13.38
N LEU A 80 -6.15 15.26 12.86
CA LEU A 80 -6.34 14.04 13.67
C LEU A 80 -5.28 13.92 14.76
N GLN A 81 -4.01 14.12 14.41
CA GLN A 81 -2.89 14.01 15.34
C GLN A 81 -2.89 15.13 16.40
N ALA A 82 -3.25 16.35 16.01
CA ALA A 82 -3.43 17.46 16.95
C ALA A 82 -4.53 17.14 17.98
N GLU A 83 -5.59 16.48 17.54
CA GLU A 83 -6.68 15.94 18.37
C GLU A 83 -6.32 14.65 19.13
N LYS A 84 -5.07 14.19 19.07
CA LYS A 84 -4.53 12.98 19.75
C LYS A 84 -5.05 11.65 19.23
N PHE A 85 -5.56 11.59 18.00
CA PHE A 85 -5.80 10.32 17.31
C PHE A 85 -4.48 9.76 16.76
N PRO A 86 -4.11 8.51 17.12
CA PRO A 86 -2.88 7.90 16.65
C PRO A 86 -3.05 7.37 15.21
N VAL A 87 -2.74 8.22 14.23
CA VAL A 87 -2.67 7.81 12.82
C VAL A 87 -1.37 7.04 12.59
N ALA A 88 -1.49 5.74 12.31
CA ALA A 88 -0.35 4.85 12.11
C ALA A 88 0.16 4.87 10.66
N GLY A 89 -0.68 5.23 9.69
CA GLY A 89 -0.28 5.31 8.29
C GLY A 89 -1.27 5.99 7.37
N LEU A 90 -0.86 6.12 6.12
CA LEU A 90 -1.67 6.59 5.00
C LEU A 90 -1.81 5.45 3.99
N GLY A 91 -3.06 5.08 3.68
CA GLY A 91 -3.40 4.28 2.52
C GLY A 91 -3.60 5.21 1.33
N ASN A 92 -2.94 4.90 0.22
CA ASN A 92 -3.14 5.57 -1.04
C ASN A 92 -3.79 4.59 -2.02
N GLN A 93 -5.03 4.88 -2.39
CA GLN A 93 -5.79 4.02 -3.29
C GLN A 93 -5.06 3.85 -4.61
N ALA A 94 -4.44 4.92 -5.12
CA ALA A 94 -3.61 4.87 -6.31
C ALA A 94 -4.36 4.32 -7.55
N HIS A 95 -5.59 4.80 -7.74
CA HIS A 95 -6.34 4.62 -8.98
C HIS A 95 -5.83 5.61 -10.03
N PHE A 96 -5.01 5.12 -10.95
CA PHE A 96 -4.41 5.92 -12.00
C PHE A 96 -5.21 5.89 -13.30
N ASP A 97 -5.17 7.00 -14.00
CA ASP A 97 -5.76 7.19 -15.32
C ASP A 97 -4.74 7.96 -16.17
N GLU A 98 -4.67 7.65 -17.45
CA GLU A 98 -3.73 8.28 -18.39
C GLU A 98 -3.82 9.81 -18.45
N SER A 99 -4.96 10.40 -18.04
CA SER A 99 -5.06 11.86 -17.86
C SER A 99 -4.01 12.44 -16.91
N PHE A 100 -3.43 11.62 -16.02
CA PHE A 100 -2.28 11.98 -15.20
C PHE A 100 -1.57 10.75 -14.64
N LEU A 101 -0.35 10.52 -15.11
CA LEU A 101 0.56 9.51 -14.61
C LEU A 101 1.78 10.23 -14.01
N PRO A 102 1.93 10.29 -12.67
CA PRO A 102 3.09 10.91 -12.05
C PRO A 102 4.36 10.10 -12.36
N SER A 103 5.48 10.78 -12.56
CA SER A 103 6.78 10.12 -12.62
C SER A 103 7.14 9.47 -11.28
N PRO A 104 8.03 8.46 -11.26
CA PRO A 104 8.54 7.88 -10.02
C PRO A 104 9.09 8.92 -9.04
N GLN A 105 9.77 9.95 -9.52
CA GLN A 105 10.30 11.00 -8.66
C GLN A 105 9.18 11.81 -8.00
N GLU A 106 8.12 12.18 -8.74
CA GLU A 106 6.97 12.86 -8.15
C GLU A 106 6.26 12.00 -7.10
N MET A 107 6.14 10.69 -7.34
CA MET A 107 5.59 9.76 -6.34
C MET A 107 6.46 9.71 -5.07
N LEU A 108 7.79 9.69 -5.22
CA LEU A 108 8.73 9.70 -4.10
C LEU A 108 8.68 11.03 -3.33
N ASP A 109 8.61 12.18 -4.01
CA ASP A 109 8.50 13.50 -3.38
C ASP A 109 7.23 13.61 -2.53
N VAL A 110 6.11 13.08 -3.03
CA VAL A 110 4.85 13.00 -2.28
C VAL A 110 4.98 12.03 -1.10
N THR A 111 5.63 10.88 -1.31
CA THR A 111 5.88 9.91 -0.25
C THR A 111 6.72 10.53 0.88
N ASP A 112 7.80 11.25 0.55
CA ASP A 112 8.64 11.97 1.50
C ASP A 112 7.87 13.05 2.26
N ARG A 113 6.95 13.75 1.58
CA ARG A 113 6.06 14.73 2.21
C ARG A 113 5.22 14.08 3.31
N PHE A 114 4.53 12.97 3.02
CA PHE A 114 3.68 12.29 4.00
C PHE A 114 4.47 11.52 5.06
N ALA A 115 5.67 11.03 4.74
CA ALA A 115 6.56 10.36 5.70
C ALA A 115 6.96 11.26 6.88
N LYS A 116 6.85 12.59 6.74
CA LYS A 116 7.05 13.56 7.83
C LYS A 116 5.98 13.50 8.92
N ILE A 117 4.78 13.04 8.59
CA ILE A 117 3.63 13.06 9.52
C ILE A 117 3.13 11.66 9.84
N VAL A 118 3.34 10.66 8.98
CA VAL A 118 2.97 9.26 9.28
C VAL A 118 4.18 8.35 9.07
N PRO A 119 4.39 7.35 9.95
CA PRO A 119 5.57 6.50 9.89
C PRO A 119 5.49 5.44 8.77
N THR A 120 4.39 5.38 8.04
CA THR A 120 4.04 4.25 7.19
C THR A 120 3.03 4.65 6.12
N GLN A 121 3.22 4.11 4.91
CA GLN A 121 2.37 4.30 3.75
C GLN A 121 2.12 2.95 3.07
N VAL A 122 0.96 2.79 2.43
CA VAL A 122 0.57 1.58 1.71
C VAL A 122 -0.13 1.99 0.43
N ILE A 123 0.20 1.33 -0.68
CA ILE A 123 -0.66 1.36 -1.86
C ILE A 123 -1.77 0.32 -1.64
N THR A 124 -3.02 0.76 -1.57
CA THR A 124 -4.16 -0.05 -1.11
C THR A 124 -5.03 -0.58 -2.26
N GLU A 125 -5.09 0.14 -3.39
CA GLU A 125 -6.07 -0.13 -4.45
C GLU A 125 -5.49 0.09 -5.86
N PHE A 126 -4.22 -0.28 -6.09
CA PHE A 126 -3.55 0.04 -7.35
C PHE A 126 -4.29 -0.53 -8.56
N ASP A 127 -4.63 0.37 -9.48
CA ASP A 127 -4.96 0.07 -10.86
C ASP A 127 -4.57 1.25 -11.76
N VAL A 128 -4.33 0.98 -13.05
CA VAL A 128 -4.01 2.01 -14.03
C VAL A 128 -4.83 1.82 -15.28
N THR A 129 -5.47 2.88 -15.77
CA THR A 129 -6.22 2.87 -17.02
C THR A 129 -5.48 3.68 -18.08
N THR A 130 -5.35 3.11 -19.28
CA THR A 130 -4.73 3.75 -20.45
C THR A 130 -5.63 3.63 -21.68
N THR A 131 -5.47 4.53 -22.65
CA THR A 131 -6.24 4.59 -23.90
C THR A 131 -5.67 3.56 -24.88
N ALA A 132 -5.93 2.29 -24.59
CA ALA A 132 -5.46 1.14 -25.40
C ALA A 132 -3.93 1.04 -25.55
N ASP A 133 -3.17 1.56 -24.58
CA ASP A 133 -1.71 1.42 -24.51
C ASP A 133 -1.29 0.50 -23.35
N GLU A 134 -1.17 -0.79 -23.66
CA GLU A 134 -0.71 -1.79 -22.69
C GLU A 134 0.78 -1.70 -22.37
N GLU A 135 1.61 -1.09 -23.22
CA GLU A 135 3.02 -0.87 -22.90
C GLU A 135 3.16 0.22 -21.84
N LEU A 136 2.46 1.35 -22.03
CA LEU A 136 2.41 2.42 -21.04
C LEU A 136 1.90 1.90 -19.68
N ALA A 137 0.85 1.08 -19.69
CA ALA A 137 0.35 0.49 -18.45
C ALA A 137 1.36 -0.45 -17.79
N ALA A 138 2.11 -1.22 -18.58
CA ALA A 138 3.16 -2.12 -18.07
C ALA A 138 4.34 -1.33 -17.49
N ASP A 139 4.84 -0.33 -18.22
CA ASP A 139 5.92 0.55 -17.79
C ASP A 139 5.53 1.28 -16.49
N PHE A 140 4.33 1.87 -16.47
CA PHE A 140 3.85 2.59 -15.29
C PHE A 140 3.65 1.67 -14.08
N THR A 141 3.15 0.44 -14.29
CA THR A 141 3.05 -0.58 -13.23
C THR A 141 4.42 -0.91 -12.67
N ARG A 142 5.41 -1.19 -13.54
CA ARG A 142 6.78 -1.52 -13.14
C ARG A 142 7.37 -0.39 -12.30
N ASP A 143 7.31 0.82 -12.83
CA ASP A 143 8.00 1.97 -12.25
C ASP A 143 7.35 2.38 -10.91
N THR A 144 6.02 2.32 -10.81
CA THR A 144 5.28 2.54 -9.56
C THR A 144 5.65 1.51 -8.49
N MET A 145 5.70 0.24 -8.85
CA MET A 145 6.08 -0.84 -7.93
C MET A 145 7.52 -0.68 -7.44
N ILE A 146 8.46 -0.38 -8.33
CA ILE A 146 9.88 -0.16 -7.97
C ILE A 146 10.01 1.07 -7.07
N ALA A 147 9.35 2.19 -7.41
CA ALA A 147 9.39 3.41 -6.61
C ALA A 147 8.90 3.15 -5.19
N CYS A 148 7.74 2.51 -5.04
CA CYS A 148 7.19 2.17 -3.72
C CYS A 148 8.12 1.22 -2.96
N PHE A 149 8.62 0.16 -3.61
CA PHE A 149 9.51 -0.81 -2.99
C PHE A 149 10.85 -0.18 -2.51
N SER A 150 11.31 0.86 -3.20
CA SER A 150 12.58 1.54 -2.89
C SER A 150 12.52 2.46 -1.66
N HIS A 151 11.33 2.84 -1.20
CA HIS A 151 11.17 3.84 -0.15
C HIS A 151 10.77 3.20 1.20
N PRO A 152 11.48 3.48 2.30
CA PRO A 152 11.28 2.83 3.61
C PRO A 152 9.95 3.13 4.31
N ALA A 153 9.13 4.03 3.76
CA ALA A 153 7.81 4.36 4.28
C ALA A 153 6.79 3.30 3.86
N TYR A 154 6.99 2.63 2.72
CA TYR A 154 6.08 1.60 2.25
C TYR A 154 6.30 0.26 2.94
N HIS A 155 5.22 -0.43 3.25
CA HIS A 155 5.27 -1.85 3.63
C HIS A 155 4.20 -2.71 2.94
N GLY A 156 3.43 -2.14 2.03
CA GLY A 156 2.33 -2.81 1.36
C GLY A 156 2.05 -2.23 -0.02
N PHE A 157 1.69 -3.11 -0.94
CA PHE A 157 1.23 -2.78 -2.28
C PHE A 157 0.15 -3.78 -2.66
N ILE A 158 -1.07 -3.29 -2.86
CA ILE A 158 -2.27 -4.09 -3.11
C ILE A 158 -2.87 -3.65 -4.44
N LEU A 159 -3.20 -4.61 -5.29
CA LEU A 159 -3.93 -4.39 -6.55
C LEU A 159 -5.43 -4.37 -6.27
N TRP A 160 -6.19 -3.47 -6.91
CA TRP A 160 -7.65 -3.44 -6.78
C TRP A 160 -8.37 -4.46 -7.69
N GLY A 161 -7.96 -5.71 -7.52
CA GLY A 161 -8.29 -6.81 -8.42
C GLY A 161 -7.26 -6.98 -9.52
N PHE A 162 -7.15 -8.20 -10.04
CA PHE A 162 -6.19 -8.53 -11.09
C PHE A 162 -6.85 -9.19 -12.31
N TRP A 163 -8.09 -9.68 -12.18
CA TRP A 163 -8.77 -10.45 -13.21
C TRP A 163 -9.95 -9.67 -13.81
N GLU A 164 -9.96 -9.53 -15.14
CA GLU A 164 -10.94 -8.76 -15.91
C GLU A 164 -12.40 -9.16 -15.62
N GLY A 165 -12.65 -10.43 -15.28
CA GLY A 165 -14.01 -10.94 -15.10
C GLY A 165 -14.80 -10.31 -13.96
N ILE A 166 -14.12 -9.74 -12.95
CA ILE A 166 -14.77 -9.10 -11.79
C ILE A 166 -14.13 -7.76 -11.40
N HIS A 167 -13.17 -7.27 -12.19
CA HIS A 167 -12.55 -5.97 -11.94
C HIS A 167 -13.58 -4.85 -12.14
N TRP A 168 -13.59 -3.85 -11.26
CA TRP A 168 -14.50 -2.70 -11.37
C TRP A 168 -14.24 -1.85 -12.63
N LYS A 169 -12.98 -1.86 -13.10
CA LYS A 169 -12.51 -1.34 -14.41
C LYS A 169 -11.85 -2.47 -15.22
N PRO A 170 -12.59 -3.28 -15.99
CA PRO A 170 -12.04 -4.44 -16.71
C PRO A 170 -10.78 -4.17 -17.56
N GLU A 171 -10.65 -2.97 -18.10
CA GLU A 171 -9.49 -2.47 -18.86
C GLU A 171 -8.22 -2.33 -18.02
N ALA A 172 -8.33 -2.15 -16.70
CA ALA A 172 -7.18 -2.01 -15.82
C ALA A 172 -6.62 -3.35 -15.29
N ALA A 173 -7.36 -4.46 -15.52
CA ALA A 173 -6.98 -5.78 -15.04
C ALA A 173 -5.67 -6.30 -15.65
N SER A 174 -4.97 -7.16 -14.91
CA SER A 174 -3.69 -7.77 -15.32
C SER A 174 -3.85 -9.10 -16.08
N TRP A 175 -4.99 -9.77 -15.90
CA TRP A 175 -5.40 -10.97 -16.63
C TRP A 175 -6.74 -10.74 -17.33
N ASN A 176 -6.83 -11.18 -18.58
CA ASN A 176 -8.05 -11.21 -19.34
C ASN A 176 -9.06 -12.20 -18.76
N LYS A 177 -10.33 -12.11 -19.19
CA LYS A 177 -11.40 -13.03 -18.80
C LYS A 177 -11.07 -14.50 -19.10
N ASP A 178 -10.32 -14.76 -20.17
CA ASP A 178 -9.87 -16.09 -20.58
C ASP A 178 -8.58 -16.56 -19.89
N TRP A 179 -8.10 -15.82 -18.88
CA TRP A 179 -6.87 -16.07 -18.14
C TRP A 179 -5.57 -15.87 -18.92
N SER A 180 -5.62 -15.34 -20.14
CA SER A 180 -4.41 -14.83 -20.79
C SER A 180 -3.89 -13.59 -20.03
N ILE A 181 -2.57 -13.48 -19.93
CA ILE A 181 -1.91 -12.41 -19.17
C ILE A 181 -1.71 -11.17 -20.05
N ARG A 182 -1.92 -9.98 -19.50
CA ARG A 182 -1.58 -8.70 -20.14
C ARG A 182 -0.16 -8.27 -19.79
N LYS A 183 0.42 -7.32 -20.53
CA LYS A 183 1.81 -6.87 -20.32
C LYS A 183 2.08 -6.39 -18.89
N ARG A 184 1.16 -5.63 -18.30
CA ARG A 184 1.20 -5.24 -16.87
C ARG A 184 1.18 -6.44 -15.91
N GLY A 185 0.46 -7.51 -16.26
CA GLY A 185 0.46 -8.76 -15.51
C GLY A 185 1.79 -9.51 -15.62
N GLU A 186 2.46 -9.45 -16.78
CA GLU A 186 3.80 -9.99 -16.96
C GLU A 186 4.81 -9.28 -16.07
N VAL A 187 4.73 -7.94 -15.96
CA VAL A 187 5.53 -7.15 -15.03
C VAL A 187 5.33 -7.62 -13.59
N LEU A 188 4.08 -7.76 -13.13
CA LEU A 188 3.78 -8.26 -11.77
C LEU A 188 4.40 -9.64 -11.53
N ARG A 189 4.21 -10.56 -12.48
CA ARG A 189 4.76 -11.92 -12.41
C ARG A 189 6.28 -11.87 -12.35
N ASP A 190 6.93 -11.08 -13.19
CA ASP A 190 8.38 -11.05 -13.31
C ASP A 190 9.02 -10.39 -12.08
N LEU A 191 8.51 -9.24 -11.63
CA LEU A 191 8.99 -8.59 -10.39
C LEU A 191 8.81 -9.52 -9.18
N ILE A 192 7.63 -10.07 -8.95
CA ILE A 192 7.32 -10.81 -7.71
C ILE A 192 7.92 -12.22 -7.72
N GLN A 193 7.86 -12.93 -8.85
CA GLN A 193 8.25 -14.35 -8.90
C GLN A 193 9.70 -14.56 -9.36
N ARG A 194 10.33 -13.58 -10.01
CA ARG A 194 11.66 -13.75 -10.59
C ARG A 194 12.68 -12.77 -10.02
N GLU A 195 12.38 -11.47 -10.05
CA GLU A 195 13.39 -10.44 -9.71
C GLU A 195 13.52 -10.19 -8.21
N TRP A 196 12.40 -10.04 -7.50
CA TRP A 196 12.37 -9.77 -6.06
C TRP A 196 12.44 -11.04 -5.21
N HIS A 197 13.39 -11.91 -5.59
CA HIS A 197 13.68 -13.14 -4.88
C HIS A 197 15.18 -13.21 -4.56
N THR A 198 15.53 -13.86 -3.44
CA THR A 198 16.94 -14.05 -3.07
C THR A 198 17.28 -15.53 -3.08
N ASN A 199 18.27 -15.87 -3.90
CA ASN A 199 18.88 -17.19 -3.91
C ASN A 199 20.40 -17.03 -4.01
N VAL A 200 21.08 -17.23 -2.88
CA VAL A 200 22.53 -16.99 -2.76
C VAL A 200 23.18 -18.13 -1.99
N THR A 201 24.43 -18.43 -2.34
CA THR A 201 25.31 -19.27 -1.53
C THR A 201 26.41 -18.38 -0.97
N VAL A 202 26.53 -18.35 0.35
CA VAL A 202 27.52 -17.53 1.06
C VAL A 202 28.36 -18.42 1.97
N LYS A 203 29.63 -18.05 2.15
CA LYS A 203 30.53 -18.70 3.10
C LYS A 203 30.51 -17.92 4.42
N THR A 204 30.44 -18.64 5.54
CA THR A 204 30.56 -18.00 6.85
C THR A 204 31.99 -17.54 7.12
N ASP A 205 32.16 -16.53 7.96
CA ASP A 205 33.45 -16.16 8.54
C ASP A 205 33.93 -17.19 9.59
N ALA A 206 35.05 -16.89 10.25
CA ALA A 206 35.66 -17.80 11.24
C ALA A 206 34.78 -17.96 12.49
N GLU A 207 33.92 -16.98 12.76
CA GLU A 207 32.99 -16.91 13.88
C GLU A 207 31.62 -17.53 13.55
N GLY A 208 31.37 -17.89 12.28
CA GLY A 208 30.14 -18.54 11.83
C GLY A 208 29.05 -17.59 11.31
N TYR A 209 29.35 -16.30 11.13
CA TYR A 209 28.40 -15.32 10.58
C TYR A 209 28.46 -15.27 9.06
N ALA A 210 27.34 -14.92 8.44
CA ALA A 210 27.25 -14.66 7.01
C ALA A 210 26.45 -13.37 6.77
N THR A 211 26.90 -12.56 5.81
CA THR A 211 26.22 -11.33 5.38
C THR A 211 25.89 -11.45 3.90
N TRP A 212 24.69 -11.03 3.52
CA TRP A 212 24.26 -10.96 2.12
C TRP A 212 23.32 -9.77 1.92
N ARG A 213 23.11 -9.40 0.66
CA ARG A 213 22.02 -8.50 0.26
C ARG A 213 20.89 -9.35 -0.29
N GLY A 214 19.66 -9.12 0.20
CA GLY A 214 18.48 -9.87 -0.23
C GLY A 214 17.19 -9.10 -0.02
N PHE A 215 16.11 -9.66 -0.55
CA PHE A 215 14.75 -9.13 -0.44
C PHE A 215 14.08 -9.58 0.87
N PRO A 216 13.17 -8.79 1.45
CA PRO A 216 12.40 -9.22 2.62
C PRO A 216 11.57 -10.48 2.31
N GLY A 217 11.42 -11.36 3.29
CA GLY A 217 10.59 -12.55 3.11
C GLY A 217 10.92 -13.69 4.05
N TYR A 218 10.41 -14.86 3.71
CA TYR A 218 10.72 -16.11 4.41
C TYR A 218 11.79 -16.87 3.65
N TYR A 219 12.85 -17.22 4.36
CA TYR A 219 14.01 -17.90 3.82
C TYR A 219 14.05 -19.35 4.29
N THR A 220 14.53 -20.23 3.41
CA THR A 220 15.07 -21.53 3.78
C THR A 220 16.59 -21.42 3.72
N VAL A 221 17.26 -21.74 4.82
CA VAL A 221 18.72 -21.70 4.95
C VAL A 221 19.23 -23.12 5.04
N GLN A 222 20.23 -23.48 4.22
CA GLN A 222 20.81 -24.82 4.21
C GLN A 222 22.33 -24.74 4.44
N SER A 223 22.85 -25.64 5.27
CA SER A 223 24.28 -25.79 5.53
C SER A 223 24.61 -27.29 5.67
N GLY A 224 25.36 -27.82 4.72
CA GLY A 224 25.60 -29.26 4.59
C GLY A 224 24.29 -30.05 4.54
N ASN A 225 24.11 -30.99 5.46
CA ASN A 225 22.88 -31.79 5.59
C ASN A 225 21.80 -31.14 6.49
N THR A 226 22.03 -29.91 6.97
CA THR A 226 21.10 -29.20 7.87
C THR A 226 20.29 -28.18 7.10
N SER A 227 18.98 -28.11 7.34
CA SER A 227 18.08 -27.08 6.79
C SER A 227 17.28 -26.42 7.90
N LEU A 228 17.24 -25.09 7.90
CA LEU A 228 16.33 -24.27 8.70
C LEU A 228 15.28 -23.67 7.78
N HIS A 229 14.02 -23.97 8.05
CA HIS A 229 12.90 -23.46 7.27
C HIS A 229 12.26 -22.25 7.94
N LYS A 230 11.83 -21.28 7.14
CA LYS A 230 11.04 -20.10 7.57
C LYS A 230 11.78 -19.10 8.46
N LEU A 231 13.04 -18.81 8.18
CA LEU A 231 13.69 -17.62 8.74
C LEU A 231 13.02 -16.37 8.16
N ARG A 232 12.38 -15.55 8.99
CA ARG A 232 11.80 -14.28 8.53
C ARG A 232 12.87 -13.20 8.50
N VAL A 233 13.11 -12.64 7.32
CA VAL A 233 14.01 -11.49 7.11
C VAL A 233 13.15 -10.28 6.74
N GLY A 234 13.33 -9.18 7.46
CA GLY A 234 12.65 -7.91 7.20
C GLY A 234 13.59 -6.85 6.65
N LEU A 235 13.04 -5.73 6.19
CA LEU A 235 13.83 -4.53 5.95
C LEU A 235 14.31 -3.99 7.29
N GLU A 236 15.62 -3.73 7.41
CA GLU A 236 16.11 -2.83 8.45
C GLU A 236 15.56 -1.43 8.15
N LYS A 237 14.58 -0.99 8.95
CA LYS A 237 14.18 0.42 8.96
C LYS A 237 15.30 1.20 9.65
N ASN A 238 16.34 1.56 8.91
CA ASN A 238 17.30 2.57 9.38
C ASN A 238 16.50 3.87 9.57
N ARG A 239 16.22 4.20 10.83
CA ARG A 239 15.64 5.48 11.26
C ARG A 239 16.74 6.44 11.59
#